data_AF-A0A3B0A9R5-F1
#
_entry.id   AF-A0A3B0A9R5-F1
#
_cell.length_a   1.000
_cell.length_b   1.000
_cell.length_c   1.000
_cell.angle_alpha   90.00
_cell.angle_beta   90.00
_cell.angle_gamma   90.00
#
_symmetry.space_group_name_H-M   'P 1'
#
loop_
_entity.id
_entity.type
_entity.pdbx_description
1 polymer ?
#
loop_
_entity_poly.entity_id
_entity_poly.type
_entity_poly.pdbx_seq_one_letter_code
_entity_poly.pdbx_strand_id
1 'polypeptide(L)'
;MEWRNRWHFTIRWDRAGNSRAGVTVIERVVGSPAELRHLVDRARADPHVVAFPHRQVRELVGEEPEVCKEGHPYAGGSATRPVRDWRPCSCGGHLVLRCRLRPDVRVDPIISADCDVRPR
;
A
#
# COMPACT_ATOMS: atom_id res chain seq x y z
N MET A 1 -1.95 -8.42 -8.83
CA MET A 1 -1.64 -7.84 -7.50
C MET A 1 -0.15 -7.83 -7.24
N GLU A 2 0.36 -6.74 -6.67
CA GLU A 2 1.72 -6.61 -6.15
C GLU A 2 1.78 -5.53 -5.05
N TRP A 3 2.61 -5.75 -4.01
CA TRP A 3 2.96 -4.68 -3.08
C TRP A 3 3.86 -3.64 -3.76
N ARG A 4 3.38 -2.40 -3.86
CA ARG A 4 4.19 -1.27 -4.30
C ARG A 4 4.44 -0.32 -3.15
N ASN A 5 5.67 0.17 -3.07
CA ASN A 5 5.98 1.33 -2.25
C ASN A 5 5.34 2.56 -2.91
N ARG A 6 4.49 3.26 -2.16
CA ARG A 6 3.86 4.50 -2.55
C ARG A 6 4.12 5.55 -1.49
N TRP A 7 3.97 6.81 -1.84
CA TRP A 7 4.11 7.91 -0.90
C TRP A 7 2.76 8.57 -0.72
N HIS A 8 2.28 8.57 0.53
CA HIS A 8 1.16 9.42 0.93
C HIS A 8 1.72 10.81 1.18
N PHE A 9 1.19 11.78 0.47
CA PHE A 9 1.60 13.17 0.50
C PHE A 9 0.38 14.03 0.79
N THR A 10 0.41 14.77 1.89
CA THR A 10 -0.64 15.73 2.21
C THR A 10 -0.07 17.13 2.03
N ILE A 11 -0.83 18.04 1.42
CA ILE A 11 -0.51 19.47 1.40
C ILE A 11 -1.56 20.21 2.22
N ARG A 12 -1.13 21.14 3.06
CA ARG A 12 -2.00 22.02 3.84
C ARG A 12 -1.70 23.48 3.52
N TRP A 13 -2.75 24.23 3.21
CA TRP A 13 -2.72 25.69 3.04
C TRP A 13 -3.30 26.40 4.26
N ASP A 14 -2.84 27.63 4.50
CA ASP A 14 -3.38 28.52 5.52
C ASP A 14 -4.87 28.84 5.30
N ARG A 15 -5.32 28.93 4.04
CA ARG A 15 -6.68 29.28 3.65
C ARG A 15 -7.12 28.51 2.40
N ALA A 16 -8.41 28.19 2.36
CA ALA A 16 -9.03 27.43 1.27
C ALA A 16 -8.84 28.10 -0.10
N GLY A 17 -8.98 29.43 -0.17
CA GLY A 17 -8.86 30.21 -1.41
C GLY A 17 -7.44 30.26 -2.01
N ASN A 18 -6.42 29.90 -1.22
CA ASN A 18 -5.04 29.82 -1.70
C ASN A 18 -4.74 28.46 -2.35
N SER A 19 -5.60 27.47 -2.12
CA SER A 19 -5.54 26.21 -2.85
C SER A 19 -6.34 26.31 -4.15
N ARG A 20 -5.87 25.62 -5.20
CA ARG A 20 -6.61 25.51 -6.46
C ARG A 20 -7.94 24.75 -6.33
N ALA A 21 -8.07 23.90 -5.31
CA ALA A 21 -9.26 23.09 -5.09
C ALA A 21 -10.28 23.75 -4.13
N GLY A 22 -10.01 24.97 -3.65
CA GLY A 22 -10.88 25.64 -2.68
C GLY A 22 -10.96 24.95 -1.31
N VAL A 23 -9.95 24.16 -0.94
CA VAL A 23 -9.88 23.43 0.34
C VAL A 23 -8.53 23.63 1.01
N THR A 24 -8.46 23.57 2.34
CA THR A 24 -7.19 23.76 3.06
C THR A 24 -6.30 22.54 3.05
N VAL A 25 -6.81 21.35 2.69
CA VAL A 25 -6.05 20.09 2.72
C VAL A 25 -6.29 19.30 1.43
N ILE A 26 -5.21 18.84 0.80
CA ILE A 26 -5.27 17.89 -0.32
C ILE A 26 -4.36 16.71 0.00
N GLU A 27 -4.88 15.51 -0.18
CA GLU A 27 -4.11 14.27 -0.08
C GLU A 27 -3.81 13.72 -1.48
N ARG A 28 -2.61 13.19 -1.65
CA ARG A 28 -2.15 12.55 -2.89
C ARG A 28 -1.37 11.30 -2.57
N VAL A 29 -1.52 10.31 -3.43
CA VAL A 29 -0.69 9.10 -3.43
C VAL A 29 0.15 9.12 -4.69
N VAL A 30 1.48 9.03 -4.54
CA VAL A 30 2.40 9.00 -5.68
C VAL A 30 3.18 7.70 -5.73
N GLY A 31 3.48 7.25 -6.94
CA GLY A 31 4.08 5.94 -7.20
C GLY A 31 5.60 5.97 -7.28
N SER A 32 6.21 7.15 -7.44
CA SER A 32 7.65 7.28 -7.62
C SER A 32 8.29 8.35 -6.73
N PRO A 33 9.58 8.18 -6.36
CA PRO A 33 10.34 9.22 -5.66
C PRO A 33 10.47 10.53 -6.46
N ALA A 34 10.51 10.46 -7.79
CA ALA A 34 10.62 11.63 -8.65
C ALA A 34 9.34 12.50 -8.59
N GLU A 35 8.16 11.88 -8.61
CA GLU A 35 6.88 12.57 -8.42
C GLU A 35 6.78 13.20 -7.03
N LEU A 36 7.22 12.47 -5.99
CA LEU A 36 7.27 13.01 -4.63
C LEU A 36 8.15 14.26 -4.57
N ARG A 37 9.35 14.21 -5.14
CA ARG A 37 10.28 15.34 -5.15
C ARG A 37 9.67 16.55 -5.84
N HIS A 38 9.04 16.35 -6.99
CA HIS A 38 8.32 17.43 -7.69
C HIS A 38 7.19 18.05 -6.85
N LEU A 39 6.45 17.24 -6.08
CA LEU A 39 5.42 17.75 -5.17
C LEU A 39 6.01 18.53 -3.99
N VAL A 40 7.10 18.04 -3.41
CA VAL A 40 7.82 18.74 -2.33
C VAL A 40 8.36 20.09 -2.82
N ASP A 41 8.99 20.12 -3.99
CA ASP A 41 9.56 21.35 -4.56
C ASP A 41 8.46 22.39 -4.82
N ARG A 42 7.30 21.97 -5.35
CA ARG A 42 6.15 22.85 -5.51
C ARG A 42 5.57 23.34 -4.18
N ALA A 43 5.41 22.45 -3.21
CA ALA A 43 4.88 22.81 -1.89
C ALA A 43 5.80 23.80 -1.16
N ARG A 44 7.12 23.68 -1.35
CA ARG A 44 8.11 24.63 -0.80
C ARG A 44 8.09 26.00 -1.49
N ALA A 45 7.77 26.03 -2.77
CA ALA A 45 7.72 27.27 -3.54
C ALA A 45 6.44 28.09 -3.29
N ASP A 46 5.40 27.48 -2.71
CA ASP A 46 4.13 28.13 -2.42
C ASP A 46 4.16 28.77 -1.01
N PRO A 47 4.11 30.11 -0.89
CA PRO A 47 4.18 30.80 0.39
C PRO A 47 2.95 30.57 1.29
N HIS A 48 1.84 30.05 0.74
CA HIS A 48 0.61 29.80 1.48
C HIS A 48 0.52 28.38 2.02
N VAL A 49 1.44 27.50 1.63
CA VAL A 49 1.53 26.15 2.17
C VAL A 49 2.15 26.20 3.57
N VAL A 50 1.42 25.70 4.56
CA VAL A 50 1.83 25.70 5.98
C VAL A 50 2.42 24.37 6.42
N ALA A 51 2.06 23.26 5.76
CA ALA A 51 2.61 21.95 6.05
C ALA A 51 2.45 21.00 4.86
N PHE A 52 3.41 20.09 4.69
CA PHE A 52 3.35 19.07 3.64
C PHE A 52 3.92 17.72 4.13
N PRO A 53 3.30 17.06 5.13
CA PRO A 53 3.79 15.79 5.64
C PRO A 53 3.70 14.71 4.56
N HIS A 54 4.69 13.84 4.55
CA HIS A 54 4.74 12.71 3.63
C HIS A 54 5.33 11.49 4.31
N ARG A 55 4.80 10.32 3.95
CA ARG A 55 5.28 9.04 4.46
C ARG A 55 5.26 7.99 3.36
N GLN A 56 6.22 7.09 3.42
CA GLN A 56 6.20 5.91 2.58
C GLN A 56 5.19 4.92 3.17
N VAL A 57 4.36 4.36 2.31
CA VAL A 57 3.44 3.28 2.62
C VAL A 57 3.65 2.14 1.63
N ARG A 58 3.43 0.91 2.08
CA ARG A 58 3.29 -0.24 1.18
C ARG A 58 1.81 -0.44 0.94
N GLU A 59 1.40 -0.34 -0.32
CA GLU A 59 0.04 -0.60 -0.74
C GLU A 59 0.01 -1.77 -1.72
N LEU A 60 -1.05 -2.56 -1.63
CA LEU A 60 -1.29 -3.68 -2.52
C LEU A 60 -2.06 -3.16 -3.74
N VAL A 61 -1.42 -3.20 -4.91
CA VAL A 61 -1.92 -2.58 -6.13
C VAL A 61 -2.28 -3.67 -7.15
N GLY A 62 -3.36 -3.44 -7.89
CA GLY A 62 -3.93 -4.38 -8.86
C GLY A 62 -4.99 -5.29 -8.25
N GLU A 63 -5.65 -6.07 -9.10
CA GLU A 63 -6.73 -6.95 -8.67
C GLU A 63 -6.20 -8.05 -7.73
N GLU A 64 -6.98 -8.31 -6.68
CA GLU A 64 -6.74 -9.42 -5.77
C GLU A 64 -6.82 -10.73 -6.57
N PRO A 65 -5.83 -11.64 -6.44
CA PRO A 65 -5.92 -12.90 -7.15
C PRO A 65 -7.07 -13.70 -6.55
N GLU A 66 -8.07 -13.98 -7.38
CA GLU A 66 -9.27 -14.69 -6.95
C GLU A 66 -9.07 -16.21 -6.95
N VAL A 67 -8.06 -16.72 -7.67
CA VAL A 67 -7.80 -18.16 -7.86
C VAL A 67 -6.32 -18.55 -7.69
N CYS A 68 -6.10 -19.79 -7.25
CA CYS A 68 -4.81 -20.45 -7.14
C CYS A 68 -4.25 -20.83 -8.52
N LYS A 69 -3.00 -21.32 -8.60
CA LYS A 69 -2.36 -21.65 -9.90
C LYS A 69 -3.13 -22.68 -10.74
N GLU A 70 -3.95 -23.49 -10.07
CA GLU A 70 -4.80 -24.53 -10.65
C GLU A 70 -6.26 -24.07 -10.85
N GLY A 71 -6.54 -22.77 -10.68
CA GLY A 71 -7.89 -22.22 -10.87
C GLY A 71 -8.85 -22.39 -9.69
N HIS A 72 -8.42 -22.97 -8.56
CA HIS A 72 -9.27 -23.04 -7.37
C HIS A 72 -9.44 -21.65 -6.76
N PRO A 73 -10.65 -21.20 -6.43
CA PRO A 73 -10.83 -19.91 -5.82
C PRO A 73 -10.06 -19.87 -4.50
N TYR A 74 -9.36 -18.77 -4.26
CA TYR A 74 -8.82 -18.51 -2.93
C TYR A 74 -9.95 -18.35 -1.92
N ALA A 75 -11.23 -18.26 -2.32
CA ALA A 75 -12.42 -18.16 -1.46
C ALA A 75 -12.71 -19.35 -0.50
N GLY A 76 -12.28 -19.30 0.77
CA GLY A 76 -12.67 -20.17 1.90
C GLY A 76 -12.25 -19.71 3.33
N GLY A 77 -13.15 -19.27 4.20
CA GLY A 77 -13.01 -18.69 5.55
C GLY A 77 -14.44 -18.81 6.07
N SER A 78 -14.70 -20.00 6.60
CA SER A 78 -15.87 -20.85 6.28
C SER A 78 -15.86 -21.45 4.86
N ALA A 79 -16.73 -22.42 4.53
CA ALA A 79 -16.71 -23.14 3.24
C ALA A 79 -16.74 -22.26 1.96
N THR A 80 -16.85 -20.93 2.08
CA THR A 80 -17.12 -19.99 0.99
C THR A 80 -16.24 -18.71 0.89
N ARG A 81 -15.17 -18.47 1.68
CA ARG A 81 -14.47 -17.13 1.71
C ARG A 81 -12.97 -16.97 2.16
N PRO A 82 -11.94 -16.61 1.38
CA PRO A 82 -10.51 -16.98 1.61
C PRO A 82 -9.96 -16.99 3.05
N VAL A 83 -9.14 -17.99 3.43
CA VAL A 83 -8.34 -17.89 4.65
C VAL A 83 -7.23 -16.89 4.32
N ARG A 84 -7.51 -15.64 4.69
CA ARG A 84 -6.56 -14.54 4.63
C ARG A 84 -5.87 -14.50 5.98
N ASP A 85 -4.59 -14.87 6.01
CA ASP A 85 -3.78 -14.70 7.20
C ASP A 85 -2.79 -13.56 6.94
N TRP A 86 -2.97 -12.44 7.65
CA TRP A 86 -1.96 -11.41 7.74
C TRP A 86 -0.91 -11.85 8.74
N ARG A 87 0.35 -11.99 8.30
CA ARG A 87 1.46 -12.29 9.21
C ARG A 87 2.38 -11.09 9.36
N PRO A 88 2.65 -10.61 10.58
CA PRO A 88 3.71 -9.63 10.80
C PRO A 88 5.09 -10.26 10.46
N CYS A 89 5.90 -9.56 9.66
CA CYS A 89 7.34 -9.81 9.43
C CYS A 89 8.07 -8.47 9.58
N SER A 90 9.36 -8.51 9.90
CA SER A 90 10.24 -7.33 9.95
C SER A 90 10.25 -6.52 8.64
N CYS A 91 9.87 -7.13 7.51
CA CYS A 91 9.67 -6.46 6.22
C CYS A 91 8.39 -5.59 6.14
N GLY A 92 7.59 -5.53 7.20
CA GLY A 92 6.30 -4.83 7.23
C GLY A 92 5.06 -5.73 7.09
N GLY A 93 5.25 -7.06 7.18
CA GLY A 93 4.18 -8.06 7.07
C GLY A 93 3.98 -8.62 5.67
N HIS A 94 3.31 -9.77 5.58
CA HIS A 94 2.90 -10.37 4.32
C HIS A 94 1.43 -10.75 4.33
N LEU A 95 0.85 -10.67 3.15
CA LEU A 95 -0.41 -11.32 2.86
C LEU A 95 -0.14 -12.79 2.51
N VAL A 96 -0.75 -13.70 3.26
CA VAL A 96 -0.75 -15.13 2.94
C VAL A 96 -2.13 -15.52 2.42
N LEU A 97 -2.17 -15.98 1.18
CA LEU A 97 -3.35 -16.59 0.55
C LEU A 97 -3.16 -18.10 0.53
N ARG A 98 -4.15 -18.83 1.06
CA ARG A 98 -4.11 -20.29 1.17
C ARG A 98 -5.25 -20.91 0.38
N CYS A 99 -4.91 -21.81 -0.54
CA CYS A 99 -5.91 -22.73 -1.10
C CYS A 99 -6.28 -23.78 -0.03
N ARG A 100 -7.57 -24.13 0.07
CA ARG A 100 -8.02 -25.18 0.99
C ARG A 100 -7.90 -26.58 0.44
N LEU A 101 -7.95 -26.71 -0.89
CA LEU A 101 -7.98 -28.00 -1.58
C LEU A 101 -6.56 -28.56 -1.82
N ARG A 102 -5.55 -27.70 -1.77
CA ARG A 102 -4.16 -28.03 -2.09
C ARG A 102 -3.22 -27.25 -1.19
N PRO A 103 -1.99 -27.73 -0.96
CA PRO A 103 -0.94 -26.99 -0.25
C PRO A 103 -0.37 -25.85 -1.10
N ASP A 104 -1.21 -25.12 -1.84
CA ASP A 104 -0.82 -23.92 -2.57
C ASP A 104 -0.94 -22.72 -1.63
N VAL A 105 0.21 -22.11 -1.33
CA VAL A 105 0.34 -20.95 -0.46
C VAL A 105 1.04 -19.86 -1.24
N ARG A 106 0.37 -18.72 -1.38
CA ARG A 106 0.96 -17.53 -1.96
C ARG A 106 1.24 -16.53 -0.84
N VAL A 107 2.51 -16.15 -0.71
CA VAL A 107 2.95 -15.12 0.22
C VAL A 107 3.35 -13.90 -0.61
N ASP A 108 2.79 -12.74 -0.29
CA ASP A 108 3.13 -11.48 -0.94
C ASP A 108 3.52 -10.42 0.10
N PRO A 109 4.72 -9.81 0.00
CA PRO A 109 5.75 -10.05 -1.03
C PRO A 109 6.33 -11.47 -0.94
N ILE A 110 6.91 -11.98 -2.04
CA ILE A 110 7.67 -13.24 -1.99
C ILE A 110 8.73 -13.09 -0.89
N ILE A 111 8.76 -14.05 0.05
CA ILE A 111 9.72 -14.09 1.15
C ILE A 111 11.12 -14.14 0.52
N SER A 112 11.85 -13.02 0.55
CA SER A 112 13.28 -13.01 0.24
C SER A 112 14.05 -13.58 1.43
N ALA A 113 15.31 -13.96 1.21
CA ALA A 113 16.20 -14.46 2.28
C ALA A 113 16.30 -13.51 3.49
N ASP A 114 16.00 -12.22 3.29
CA ASP A 114 16.07 -11.18 4.31
C ASP A 114 14.79 -10.99 5.13
N CYS A 115 13.68 -11.71 4.83
CA CYS A 115 12.53 -11.68 5.73
C CYS A 115 12.75 -12.63 6.90
N ASP A 116 12.76 -12.05 8.10
CA ASP A 116 12.74 -12.79 9.35
C ASP A 116 11.31 -13.29 9.64
N VAL A 117 10.99 -14.49 9.14
CA VAL A 117 9.69 -15.16 9.33
C VAL A 117 9.53 -15.77 10.73
N ARG A 118 10.50 -15.55 11.64
CA ARG A 118 10.46 -16.11 12.98
C ARG A 118 9.25 -15.56 13.74
N PRO A 119 8.38 -16.43 14.29
CA PRO A 119 7.32 -15.97 15.17
C PRO A 119 7.95 -15.27 16.38
N ARG A 120 7.47 -14.05 16.68
CA ARG A 120 7.64 -13.46 18.01
C ARG A 120 6.64 -14.07 18.98
#